data_AF-A0A1Q8SQ95-F1
#
_entry.id   AF-A0A1Q8SQ95-F1
#
_cell.length_a   1.000
_cell.length_b   1.000
_cell.length_c   1.000
_cell.angle_alpha   90.00
_cell.angle_beta   90.00
_cell.angle_gamma   90.00
#
_symmetry.space_group_name_H-M   'P 1'
#
loop_
_entity.id
_entity.type
_entity.pdbx_description
1 polymer ?
#
loop_
_entity_poly.entity_id
_entity_poly.type
_entity_poly.pdbx_seq_one_letter_code
_entity_poly.pdbx_strand_id
1 'polypeptide(L)'
;MISRIANHPRYRYAIAAIVKNERPYLAEWIAYHRLIGFEHFYIADHGSTDGTDLLLAKWQRQGLVTVQHWVPEERAQTLWYQHVLEHHGREVSYLAFMDADEFLVHPHCDRPLEWLAPTLSANDVGAVAINWRIFGSSGMRFRQPGGVLERFSMASDSERVVNCHVKSIVKPSLVVSMTAHTAELKPGYRYLTADGQEAAFLDDKVTSGRTDRVIDTPLKIYHYNIKSYEEFVDTKMSRGRANMGPAHSRDLDYFRNHDMNEACVRFSPELLSRLRQASRELAPDMTAPSRQPCFFIHIPKTAGTSFRLGAKAYLGEGQVWHDYGETQRETAPMVARWAYERRDVWRLWQIVTAQNVQLLGGHVKVEKYGHLAGLRHCFSFVRDPLQRLASEYHHFVRHHGYQGAFSAFYRRHDMINRQSRFLESTRVEALGFVGLTERYTESLAILNDLYGWQIPGRAENLGHASVDHVYDIDPADESALRELNAEDFRLYQDCQRLFESRLALFRQGMPFVHGAIQQCVADKVVGWAWWAADDSPVEIEVWVNDRKIGRTLANALRPGMLRWGAPRGAYVGFHLPLQAVPGDIVDCRVTLTQQSLGRHRVARTASLQPVLEP
;
A
#
# COMPACT_ATOMS: atom_id res chain seq x y z
N MET A 1 24.17 -44.10 -35.63
CA MET A 1 24.34 -43.33 -34.36
C MET A 1 23.41 -42.13 -34.41
N ILE A 2 22.26 -42.21 -33.75
CA ILE A 2 21.35 -41.08 -33.60
C ILE A 2 21.92 -40.22 -32.46
N SER A 3 22.30 -38.98 -32.79
CA SER A 3 22.77 -37.98 -31.85
C SER A 3 21.71 -37.75 -30.76
N ARG A 4 22.04 -38.08 -29.51
CA ARG A 4 21.29 -37.64 -28.33
C ARG A 4 21.52 -36.14 -28.19
N ILE A 5 20.59 -35.33 -28.69
CA ILE A 5 20.50 -33.92 -28.30
C ILE A 5 20.22 -33.93 -26.80
N ALA A 6 21.20 -33.49 -25.99
CA ALA A 6 20.99 -33.28 -24.57
C ALA A 6 19.90 -32.21 -24.42
N ASN A 7 18.70 -32.64 -24.05
CA ASN A 7 17.59 -31.73 -23.77
C ASN A 7 17.96 -30.97 -22.50
N HIS A 8 18.53 -29.78 -22.65
CA HIS A 8 18.75 -28.89 -21.52
C HIS A 8 17.38 -28.45 -20.98
N PRO A 9 17.19 -28.45 -19.64
CA PRO A 9 15.95 -27.99 -19.04
C PRO A 9 15.70 -26.53 -19.47
N ARG A 10 14.46 -26.25 -19.87
CA ARG A 10 14.00 -24.93 -20.31
C ARG A 10 14.02 -23.90 -19.19
N TYR A 11 13.71 -24.36 -17.97
CA TYR A 11 13.66 -23.54 -16.77
C TYR A 11 14.59 -24.14 -15.69
N ARG A 12 15.32 -23.30 -14.98
CA ARG A 12 16.10 -23.69 -13.81
C ARG A 12 15.20 -23.92 -12.59
N TYR A 13 14.31 -22.98 -12.28
CA TYR A 13 13.40 -23.07 -11.15
C TYR A 13 11.95 -22.81 -11.57
N ALA A 14 11.04 -23.70 -11.21
CA ALA A 14 9.60 -23.52 -11.44
C ALA A 14 8.79 -23.90 -10.19
N ILE A 15 7.51 -23.49 -10.15
CA ILE A 15 6.56 -23.85 -9.09
C ILE A 15 5.36 -24.59 -9.67
N ALA A 16 4.93 -25.67 -9.01
CA ALA A 16 3.64 -26.31 -9.24
C ALA A 16 2.68 -25.97 -8.09
N ALA A 17 1.50 -25.44 -8.44
CA ALA A 17 0.47 -25.04 -7.49
C ALA A 17 -0.93 -25.38 -8.00
N ILE A 18 -1.89 -25.49 -7.08
CA ILE A 18 -3.32 -25.59 -7.39
C ILE A 18 -4.02 -24.41 -6.72
N VAL A 19 -4.92 -23.74 -7.43
CA VAL A 19 -5.59 -22.53 -6.95
C VAL A 19 -7.10 -22.63 -7.08
N LYS A 20 -7.82 -21.98 -6.18
CA LYS A 20 -9.26 -21.76 -6.28
C LYS A 20 -9.59 -20.39 -5.71
N ASN A 21 -10.11 -19.51 -6.56
CA ASN A 21 -10.51 -18.15 -6.21
C ASN A 21 -9.39 -17.30 -5.59
N GLU A 22 -8.16 -17.39 -6.09
CA GLU A 22 -7.01 -16.66 -5.53
C GLU A 22 -6.78 -15.30 -6.21
N ARG A 23 -7.76 -14.75 -6.95
CA ARG A 23 -7.62 -13.49 -7.70
C ARG A 23 -7.03 -12.34 -6.88
N PRO A 24 -7.41 -12.13 -5.59
CA PRO A 24 -6.89 -11.01 -4.82
C PRO A 24 -5.42 -11.13 -4.41
N TYR A 25 -4.81 -12.32 -4.50
CA TYR A 25 -3.47 -12.59 -3.95
C TYR A 25 -2.50 -13.18 -4.97
N LEU A 26 -3.01 -13.81 -6.04
CA LEU A 26 -2.20 -14.58 -6.97
C LEU A 26 -1.17 -13.74 -7.72
N ALA A 27 -1.50 -12.46 -8.04
CA ALA A 27 -0.55 -11.56 -8.70
C ALA A 27 0.68 -11.26 -7.82
N GLU A 28 0.48 -11.00 -6.53
CA GLU A 28 1.58 -10.80 -5.58
C GLU A 28 2.40 -12.07 -5.40
N TRP A 29 1.72 -13.21 -5.28
CA TRP A 29 2.39 -14.51 -5.11
C TRP A 29 3.30 -14.82 -6.32
N ILE A 30 2.82 -14.65 -7.55
CA ILE A 30 3.64 -14.82 -8.75
C ILE A 30 4.76 -13.77 -8.80
N ALA A 31 4.45 -12.49 -8.57
CA ALA A 31 5.44 -11.41 -8.61
C ALA A 31 6.60 -11.66 -7.63
N TYR A 32 6.30 -12.04 -6.39
CA TYR A 32 7.30 -12.33 -5.37
C TYR A 32 8.22 -13.48 -5.80
N HIS A 33 7.63 -14.60 -6.21
CA HIS A 33 8.41 -15.78 -6.59
C HIS A 33 9.29 -15.52 -7.83
N ARG A 34 8.83 -14.69 -8.77
CA ARG A 34 9.68 -14.22 -9.87
C ARG A 34 10.85 -13.36 -9.39
N LEU A 35 10.63 -12.44 -8.45
CA LEU A 35 11.68 -11.57 -7.92
C LEU A 35 12.82 -12.36 -7.25
N ILE A 36 12.52 -13.52 -6.67
CA ILE A 36 13.51 -14.39 -6.01
C ILE A 36 14.11 -15.47 -6.93
N GLY A 37 13.70 -15.51 -8.21
CA GLY A 37 14.35 -16.32 -9.25
C GLY A 37 13.53 -17.49 -9.82
N PHE A 38 12.24 -17.64 -9.50
CA PHE A 38 11.39 -18.60 -10.20
C PHE A 38 11.02 -18.09 -11.59
N GLU A 39 11.14 -18.96 -12.59
CA GLU A 39 11.05 -18.57 -14.00
C GLU A 39 9.70 -18.94 -14.63
N HIS A 40 9.05 -19.99 -14.14
CA HIS A 40 7.80 -20.51 -14.69
C HIS A 40 6.87 -21.10 -13.61
N PHE A 41 5.56 -21.10 -13.87
CA PHE A 41 4.56 -21.62 -12.94
C PHE A 41 3.60 -22.58 -13.63
N TYR A 42 3.44 -23.77 -13.06
CA TYR A 42 2.45 -24.76 -13.48
C TYR A 42 1.26 -24.68 -12.51
N ILE A 43 0.15 -24.09 -12.97
CA ILE A 43 -1.01 -23.79 -12.11
C ILE A 43 -2.24 -24.57 -12.57
N ALA A 44 -2.80 -25.39 -11.67
CA ALA A 44 -4.13 -25.94 -11.84
C ALA A 44 -5.18 -24.95 -11.32
N ASP A 45 -6.16 -24.59 -12.14
CA ASP A 45 -7.35 -23.86 -11.71
C ASP A 45 -8.45 -24.85 -11.30
N HIS A 46 -8.74 -24.91 -10.01
CA HIS A 46 -9.71 -25.83 -9.41
C HIS A 46 -11.12 -25.22 -9.34
N GLY A 47 -11.59 -24.74 -10.49
CA GLY A 47 -12.94 -24.19 -10.66
C GLY A 47 -13.13 -22.82 -10.02
N SER A 48 -12.24 -21.86 -10.32
CA SER A 48 -12.40 -20.49 -9.87
C SER A 48 -13.57 -19.78 -10.53
N THR A 49 -14.24 -18.91 -9.77
CA THR A 49 -15.42 -18.11 -10.15
C THR A 49 -15.26 -16.63 -9.83
N ASP A 50 -14.13 -16.22 -9.24
CA ASP A 50 -13.84 -14.84 -8.87
C ASP A 50 -13.07 -14.06 -9.96
N GLY A 51 -12.81 -14.68 -11.12
CA GLY A 51 -11.99 -14.13 -12.20
C GLY A 51 -10.50 -14.49 -12.13
N THR A 52 -10.09 -15.46 -11.30
CA THR A 52 -8.73 -16.03 -11.30
C THR A 52 -8.37 -16.63 -12.66
N ASP A 53 -9.30 -17.34 -13.28
CA ASP A 53 -9.20 -17.94 -14.62
C ASP A 53 -8.79 -16.92 -15.70
N LEU A 54 -9.34 -15.71 -15.65
CA LEU A 54 -9.02 -14.63 -16.60
C LEU A 54 -7.57 -14.14 -16.43
N LEU A 55 -7.06 -14.05 -15.19
CA LEU A 55 -5.67 -13.67 -14.93
C LEU A 55 -4.72 -14.75 -15.44
N LEU A 56 -5.02 -16.00 -15.10
CA LEU A 56 -4.26 -17.16 -15.55
C LEU A 56 -4.22 -17.25 -17.08
N ALA A 57 -5.33 -17.01 -17.77
CA ALA A 57 -5.38 -16.98 -19.23
C ALA A 57 -4.52 -15.85 -19.82
N LYS A 58 -4.49 -14.66 -19.19
CA LYS A 58 -3.59 -13.54 -19.60
C LYS A 58 -2.13 -13.96 -19.48
N TRP A 59 -1.73 -14.47 -18.32
CA TRP A 59 -0.33 -14.84 -18.06
C TRP A 59 0.11 -16.06 -18.89
N GLN A 60 -0.81 -16.97 -19.22
CA GLN A 60 -0.51 -18.08 -20.12
C GLN A 60 -0.14 -17.59 -21.53
N ARG A 61 -0.86 -16.59 -22.07
CA ARG A 61 -0.49 -15.98 -23.36
C ARG A 61 0.86 -15.27 -23.33
N GLN A 62 1.27 -14.79 -22.16
CA GLN A 62 2.59 -14.18 -21.95
C GLN A 62 3.70 -15.23 -21.74
N GLY A 63 3.37 -16.53 -21.71
CA GLY A 63 4.31 -17.61 -21.46
C GLY A 63 4.82 -17.67 -20.02
N LEU A 64 4.18 -16.94 -19.09
CA LEU A 64 4.58 -16.90 -17.68
C LEU A 64 4.08 -18.11 -16.89
N VAL A 65 2.93 -18.64 -17.27
CA VAL A 65 2.28 -19.77 -16.59
C VAL A 65 1.83 -20.82 -17.61
N THR A 66 1.87 -22.08 -17.22
CA THR A 66 1.13 -23.18 -17.86
C THR A 66 -0.09 -23.47 -16.98
N VAL A 67 -1.29 -23.34 -17.54
CA VAL A 67 -2.54 -23.43 -16.79
C VAL A 67 -3.41 -24.55 -17.33
N GLN A 68 -3.99 -25.30 -16.42
CA GLN A 68 -5.01 -26.29 -16.75
C GLN A 68 -6.22 -26.13 -15.83
N HIS A 69 -7.42 -26.17 -16.42
CA HIS A 69 -8.65 -26.32 -15.65
C HIS A 69 -8.68 -27.76 -15.08
N TRP A 70 -8.75 -27.88 -13.76
CA TRP A 70 -8.47 -29.14 -13.06
C TRP A 70 -9.43 -29.38 -11.91
N VAL A 71 -10.49 -30.17 -12.13
CA VAL A 71 -11.59 -30.38 -11.17
C VAL A 71 -11.89 -31.86 -10.85
N PRO A 72 -10.89 -32.71 -10.58
CA PRO A 72 -11.18 -34.05 -10.06
C PRO A 72 -11.78 -33.97 -8.65
N GLU A 73 -12.66 -34.92 -8.31
CA GLU A 73 -13.43 -34.92 -7.06
C GLU A 73 -12.57 -35.22 -5.82
N GLU A 74 -11.54 -36.07 -5.96
CA GLU A 74 -10.63 -36.44 -4.88
C GLU A 74 -9.16 -36.26 -5.29
N ARG A 75 -8.32 -35.95 -4.29
CA ARG A 75 -6.86 -35.86 -4.43
C ARG A 75 -6.40 -34.91 -5.55
N ALA A 76 -7.16 -33.82 -5.78
CA ALA A 76 -6.94 -32.93 -6.91
C ALA A 76 -5.52 -32.36 -6.97
N GLN A 77 -4.96 -31.97 -5.82
CA GLN A 77 -3.60 -31.44 -5.73
C GLN A 77 -2.56 -32.50 -6.08
N THR A 78 -2.65 -33.69 -5.47
CA THR A 78 -1.72 -34.80 -5.74
C THR A 78 -1.75 -35.24 -7.19
N LEU A 79 -2.95 -35.35 -7.79
CA LEU A 79 -3.10 -35.70 -9.20
C LEU A 79 -2.52 -34.61 -10.12
N TRP A 80 -2.69 -33.33 -9.77
CA TRP A 80 -2.07 -32.23 -10.52
C TRP A 80 -0.54 -32.30 -10.45
N TYR A 81 0.02 -32.50 -9.25
CA TYR A 81 1.46 -32.58 -9.07
C TYR A 81 2.07 -33.74 -9.83
N GLN A 82 1.42 -34.90 -9.84
CA GLN A 82 1.81 -36.04 -10.67
C GLN A 82 1.76 -35.70 -12.16
N HIS A 83 0.69 -35.05 -12.62
CA HIS A 83 0.57 -34.62 -14.02
C HIS A 83 1.72 -33.70 -14.45
N VAL A 84 2.09 -32.72 -13.62
CA VAL A 84 3.21 -31.81 -13.88
C VAL A 84 4.54 -32.57 -13.95
N LEU A 85 4.79 -33.51 -13.02
CA LEU A 85 6.01 -34.33 -13.05
C LEU A 85 6.14 -35.15 -14.34
N GLU A 86 5.04 -35.77 -14.78
CA GLU A 86 5.02 -36.63 -15.97
C GLU A 86 5.18 -35.85 -17.28
N HIS A 87 4.51 -34.71 -17.40
CA HIS A 87 4.40 -33.97 -18.67
C HIS A 87 5.44 -32.85 -18.79
N HIS A 88 5.84 -32.24 -17.67
CA HIS A 88 6.68 -31.05 -17.65
C HIS A 88 7.95 -31.19 -16.80
N GLY A 89 8.12 -32.27 -16.04
CA GLY A 89 9.28 -32.46 -15.17
C GLY A 89 10.63 -32.43 -15.91
N ARG A 90 10.67 -32.79 -17.20
CA ARG A 90 11.88 -32.73 -18.03
C ARG A 90 12.26 -31.32 -18.49
N GLU A 91 11.33 -30.37 -18.38
CA GLU A 91 11.55 -28.97 -18.75
C GLU A 91 12.22 -28.17 -17.63
N VAL A 92 12.31 -28.73 -16.41
CA VAL A 92 12.66 -27.99 -15.20
C VAL A 92 13.83 -28.65 -14.45
N SER A 93 14.83 -27.88 -14.03
CA SER A 93 15.92 -28.40 -13.19
C SER A 93 15.46 -28.68 -11.75
N TYR A 94 14.77 -27.69 -11.15
CA TYR A 94 14.25 -27.74 -9.78
C TYR A 94 12.79 -27.28 -9.73
N LEU A 95 11.91 -28.14 -9.21
CA LEU A 95 10.47 -27.86 -9.11
C LEU A 95 10.06 -27.75 -7.64
N ALA A 96 9.47 -26.61 -7.27
CA ALA A 96 8.88 -26.40 -5.96
C ALA A 96 7.39 -26.78 -5.99
N PHE A 97 6.90 -27.44 -4.96
CA PHE A 97 5.48 -27.71 -4.75
C PHE A 97 4.98 -26.84 -3.60
N MET A 98 4.17 -25.83 -3.90
CA MET A 98 3.75 -24.81 -2.94
C MET A 98 2.28 -24.42 -3.16
N ASP A 99 1.63 -24.00 -2.08
CA ASP A 99 0.30 -23.42 -2.10
C ASP A 99 0.36 -21.90 -2.40
N ALA A 100 -0.70 -21.32 -2.95
CA ALA A 100 -0.74 -19.90 -3.34
C ALA A 100 -0.80 -18.91 -2.15
N ASP A 101 -0.72 -19.41 -0.92
CA ASP A 101 -0.56 -18.64 0.32
C ASP A 101 0.76 -18.93 1.04
N GLU A 102 1.71 -19.55 0.35
CA GLU A 102 3.05 -19.88 0.84
C GLU A 102 4.14 -19.11 0.10
N PHE A 103 5.12 -18.56 0.84
CA PHE A 103 6.20 -17.75 0.29
C PHE A 103 7.57 -18.28 0.73
N LEU A 104 8.49 -18.54 -0.19
CA LEU A 104 9.85 -18.96 0.13
C LEU A 104 10.69 -17.75 0.55
N VAL A 105 10.96 -17.61 1.84
CA VAL A 105 11.56 -16.41 2.43
C VAL A 105 12.89 -16.73 3.09
N HIS A 106 13.91 -15.93 2.78
CA HIS A 106 15.12 -15.80 3.57
C HIS A 106 15.20 -14.35 4.11
N PRO A 107 15.03 -14.11 5.42
CA PRO A 107 14.86 -12.76 5.97
C PRO A 107 16.10 -11.87 5.83
N HIS A 108 17.27 -12.46 5.57
CA HIS A 108 18.54 -11.75 5.40
C HIS A 108 19.11 -11.83 3.97
N CYS A 109 18.32 -12.28 2.99
CA CYS A 109 18.79 -12.48 1.61
C CYS A 109 17.64 -12.35 0.60
N ASP A 110 17.80 -11.46 -0.38
CA ASP A 110 16.82 -11.27 -1.47
C ASP A 110 16.95 -12.33 -2.58
N ARG A 111 17.86 -13.30 -2.43
CA ARG A 111 18.13 -14.37 -3.41
C ARG A 111 18.14 -15.77 -2.76
N PRO A 112 17.03 -16.21 -2.15
CA PRO A 112 16.93 -17.48 -1.45
C PRO A 112 17.27 -18.69 -2.33
N LEU A 113 16.94 -18.66 -3.63
CA LEU A 113 17.25 -19.75 -4.55
C LEU A 113 18.74 -19.88 -4.87
N GLU A 114 19.48 -18.77 -4.89
CA GLU A 114 20.94 -18.79 -5.04
C GLU A 114 21.60 -19.34 -3.77
N TRP A 115 21.09 -18.95 -2.60
CA TRP A 115 21.54 -19.47 -1.32
C TRP A 115 21.31 -20.99 -1.19
N LEU A 116 20.19 -21.50 -1.70
CA LEU A 116 19.85 -22.93 -1.67
C LEU A 116 20.53 -23.76 -2.78
N ALA A 117 21.06 -23.11 -3.81
CA ALA A 117 21.63 -23.78 -4.98
C ALA A 117 22.73 -24.81 -4.64
N PRO A 118 23.66 -24.56 -3.71
CA PRO A 118 24.69 -25.53 -3.34
C PRO A 118 24.08 -26.83 -2.81
N THR A 119 23.12 -26.74 -1.88
CA THR A 119 22.40 -27.89 -1.31
C THR A 119 21.66 -28.69 -2.38
N LEU A 120 20.96 -28.00 -3.28
CA LEU A 120 20.23 -28.63 -4.39
C LEU A 120 21.17 -29.27 -5.42
N SER A 121 22.36 -28.71 -5.65
CA SER A 121 23.25 -29.15 -6.72
C SER A 121 23.96 -30.48 -6.46
N ALA A 122 24.04 -30.94 -5.20
CA ALA A 122 24.68 -32.20 -4.85
C ALA A 122 24.06 -33.40 -5.59
N ASN A 123 24.90 -34.27 -6.16
CA ASN A 123 24.48 -35.30 -7.12
C ASN A 123 23.53 -36.36 -6.53
N ASP A 124 23.65 -36.64 -5.24
CA ASP A 124 22.87 -37.61 -4.48
C ASP A 124 21.62 -36.99 -3.81
N VAL A 125 21.40 -35.69 -3.99
CA VAL A 125 20.24 -34.98 -3.42
C VAL A 125 19.11 -34.95 -4.42
N GLY A 126 17.99 -35.57 -4.06
CA GLY A 126 16.76 -35.59 -4.87
C GLY A 126 15.79 -34.47 -4.51
N ALA A 127 15.79 -34.03 -3.26
CA ALA A 127 14.91 -32.98 -2.76
C ALA A 127 15.47 -32.27 -1.54
N VAL A 128 15.01 -31.04 -1.33
CA VAL A 128 15.24 -30.28 -0.11
C VAL A 128 13.90 -30.01 0.58
N ALA A 129 13.81 -30.41 1.85
CA ALA A 129 12.69 -30.14 2.73
C ALA A 129 12.89 -28.79 3.44
N ILE A 130 11.88 -27.93 3.39
CA ILE A 130 11.91 -26.59 3.97
C ILE A 130 10.72 -26.44 4.91
N ASN A 131 11.00 -26.25 6.20
CA ASN A 131 9.95 -26.00 7.20
C ASN A 131 9.19 -24.72 6.89
N TRP A 132 7.88 -24.77 7.09
CA TRP A 132 7.08 -23.57 7.07
C TRP A 132 7.15 -22.79 8.40
N ARG A 133 6.67 -21.55 8.38
CA ARG A 133 6.40 -20.73 9.56
C ARG A 133 5.00 -20.14 9.41
N ILE A 134 4.13 -20.38 10.39
CA ILE A 134 2.74 -19.92 10.34
C ILE A 134 2.66 -18.42 10.64
N PHE A 135 1.85 -17.70 9.86
CA PHE A 135 1.52 -16.30 10.08
C PHE A 135 0.06 -16.14 10.50
N GLY A 136 -0.15 -15.36 11.55
CA GLY A 136 -1.46 -14.99 12.04
C GLY A 136 -2.10 -13.85 11.24
N SER A 137 -3.22 -13.35 11.74
CA SER A 137 -3.97 -12.23 11.15
C SER A 137 -3.29 -10.87 11.35
N SER A 138 -2.17 -10.80 12.09
CA SER A 138 -1.64 -9.56 12.70
C SER A 138 -2.68 -8.81 13.52
N GLY A 139 -3.67 -9.54 14.04
CA GLY A 139 -4.83 -8.99 14.73
C GLY A 139 -5.83 -8.26 13.81
N MET A 140 -5.72 -8.31 12.49
CA MET A 140 -6.68 -7.68 11.58
C MET A 140 -7.98 -8.47 11.50
N ARG A 141 -9.10 -7.78 11.72
CA ARG A 141 -10.42 -8.40 11.55
C ARG A 141 -10.98 -8.23 10.14
N PHE A 142 -10.65 -7.12 9.49
CA PHE A 142 -11.15 -6.78 8.16
C PHE A 142 -9.99 -6.71 7.18
N ARG A 143 -10.27 -6.90 5.90
CA ARG A 143 -9.33 -6.66 4.82
C ARG A 143 -8.86 -5.20 4.91
N GLN A 144 -7.54 -5.04 4.99
CA GLN A 144 -6.87 -3.74 4.88
C GLN A 144 -6.06 -3.67 3.57
N PRO A 145 -5.65 -2.48 3.11
CA PRO A 145 -4.87 -2.31 1.88
C PRO A 145 -3.47 -2.93 1.98
N GLY A 146 -2.88 -3.22 0.83
CA GLY A 146 -1.54 -3.81 0.71
C GLY A 146 -1.55 -5.31 0.42
N GLY A 147 -0.36 -5.85 0.14
CA GLY A 147 -0.15 -7.28 -0.13
C GLY A 147 -0.20 -8.15 1.13
N VAL A 148 -0.16 -9.46 0.96
CA VAL A 148 -0.02 -10.47 2.03
C VAL A 148 1.26 -10.22 2.83
N LEU A 149 2.41 -10.03 2.16
CA LEU A 149 3.69 -9.84 2.85
C LEU A 149 3.79 -8.51 3.60
N GLU A 150 3.05 -7.50 3.14
CA GLU A 150 3.00 -6.19 3.77
C GLU A 150 2.07 -6.17 4.99
N ARG A 151 0.92 -6.84 4.90
CA ARG A 151 -0.12 -6.81 5.93
C ARG A 151 0.17 -7.78 7.08
N PHE A 152 0.54 -9.01 6.77
CA PHE A 152 0.66 -10.05 7.78
C PHE A 152 2.09 -10.14 8.31
N SER A 153 2.43 -9.27 9.25
CA SER A 153 3.76 -9.20 9.87
C SER A 153 3.90 -10.00 11.17
N MET A 154 2.82 -10.55 11.72
CA MET A 154 2.89 -11.31 12.97
C MET A 154 2.89 -12.83 12.69
N ALA A 155 3.96 -13.48 13.10
CA ALA A 155 4.19 -14.90 12.92
C ALA A 155 4.08 -15.67 14.24
N SER A 156 3.97 -16.99 14.15
CA SER A 156 4.22 -17.87 15.28
C SER A 156 5.65 -17.72 15.80
N ASP A 157 5.85 -18.12 17.05
CA ASP A 157 7.18 -18.45 17.56
C ASP A 157 7.85 -19.48 16.64
N SER A 158 9.16 -19.37 16.45
CA SER A 158 9.90 -20.20 15.49
C SER A 158 9.91 -21.68 15.85
N GLU A 159 9.82 -22.04 17.12
CA GLU A 159 9.96 -23.42 17.61
C GLU A 159 8.61 -24.15 17.73
N ARG A 160 7.51 -23.48 17.39
CA ARG A 160 6.16 -24.07 17.44
C ARG A 160 6.11 -25.36 16.61
N VAL A 161 5.61 -26.45 17.22
CA VAL A 161 5.51 -27.79 16.60
C VAL A 161 4.72 -27.81 15.28
N VAL A 162 3.79 -26.87 15.08
CA VAL A 162 3.09 -26.73 13.80
C VAL A 162 4.11 -26.48 12.67
N ASN A 163 5.19 -25.73 12.93
CA ASN A 163 6.23 -25.37 11.97
C ASN A 163 7.08 -26.56 11.49
N CYS A 164 6.93 -27.74 12.09
CA CYS A 164 7.59 -28.96 11.60
C CYS A 164 7.09 -29.41 10.22
N HIS A 165 5.93 -28.95 9.72
CA HIS A 165 5.56 -29.30 8.35
C HIS A 165 6.49 -28.64 7.34
N VAL A 166 6.66 -29.32 6.22
CA VAL A 166 7.54 -28.88 5.14
C VAL A 166 6.80 -28.73 3.81
N LYS A 167 7.40 -27.95 2.94
CA LYS A 167 7.27 -28.11 1.48
C LYS A 167 8.62 -28.50 0.90
N SER A 168 8.59 -29.05 -0.31
CA SER A 168 9.77 -29.59 -0.96
C SER A 168 10.09 -28.88 -2.27
N ILE A 169 11.39 -28.63 -2.49
CA ILE A 169 11.95 -28.32 -3.81
C ILE A 169 12.70 -29.56 -4.27
N VAL A 170 12.35 -30.08 -5.45
CA VAL A 170 12.82 -31.39 -5.92
C VAL A 170 13.55 -31.28 -7.25
N LYS A 171 14.38 -32.27 -7.57
CA LYS A 171 14.82 -32.55 -8.94
C LYS A 171 13.79 -33.48 -9.59
N PRO A 172 12.96 -33.01 -10.54
CA PRO A 172 11.84 -33.81 -11.06
C PRO A 172 12.27 -35.16 -11.65
N SER A 173 13.46 -35.21 -12.26
CA SER A 173 14.02 -36.44 -12.84
C SER A 173 14.30 -37.54 -11.82
N LEU A 174 14.33 -37.22 -10.52
CA LEU A 174 14.64 -38.13 -9.41
C LEU A 174 13.42 -38.48 -8.56
N VAL A 175 12.24 -37.96 -8.91
CA VAL A 175 10.98 -38.20 -8.18
C VAL A 175 10.20 -39.35 -8.84
N VAL A 176 9.57 -40.18 -8.00
CA VAL A 176 8.65 -41.25 -8.39
C VAL A 176 7.20 -40.75 -8.29
N SER A 177 6.85 -40.18 -7.14
CA SER A 177 5.50 -39.67 -6.84
C SER A 177 5.58 -38.49 -5.87
N MET A 178 4.49 -37.74 -5.71
CA MET A 178 4.45 -36.52 -4.88
C MET A 178 3.19 -36.46 -4.02
N THR A 179 3.34 -36.15 -2.73
CA THR A 179 2.23 -35.78 -1.83
C THR A 179 2.01 -34.27 -1.86
N ALA A 180 1.16 -33.70 -1.00
CA ALA A 180 1.05 -32.25 -0.87
C ALA A 180 2.29 -31.56 -0.26
N HIS A 181 3.21 -32.34 0.33
CA HIS A 181 4.33 -31.83 1.13
C HIS A 181 5.69 -32.39 0.69
N THR A 182 5.76 -33.69 0.42
CA THR A 182 6.99 -34.45 0.18
C THR A 182 6.89 -35.40 -1.01
N ALA A 183 8.04 -35.67 -1.64
CA ALA A 183 8.22 -36.55 -2.77
C ALA A 183 8.71 -37.93 -2.32
N GLU A 184 8.29 -38.95 -3.04
CA GLU A 184 8.95 -40.24 -3.04
C GLU A 184 10.13 -40.18 -4.03
N LEU A 185 11.36 -40.37 -3.55
CA LEU A 185 12.56 -40.33 -4.39
C LEU A 185 12.89 -41.70 -4.96
N LYS A 186 13.57 -41.71 -6.10
CA LYS A 186 14.18 -42.94 -6.65
C LYS A 186 15.24 -43.49 -5.67
N PRO A 187 15.46 -44.82 -5.66
CA PRO A 187 16.48 -45.42 -4.81
C PRO A 187 17.87 -44.78 -4.99
N GLY A 188 18.57 -44.55 -3.88
CA GLY A 188 19.92 -43.98 -3.88
C GLY A 188 20.00 -42.46 -3.81
N TYR A 189 18.87 -41.77 -3.75
CA TYR A 189 18.80 -40.31 -3.55
C TYR A 189 18.21 -39.96 -2.19
N ARG A 190 18.69 -38.86 -1.60
CA ARG A 190 18.28 -38.42 -0.26
C ARG A 190 17.62 -37.05 -0.24
N TYR A 191 16.94 -36.81 0.87
CA TYR A 191 16.41 -35.53 1.28
C TYR A 191 17.43 -34.79 2.13
N LEU A 192 17.68 -33.52 1.81
CA LEU A 192 18.35 -32.61 2.73
C LEU A 192 17.37 -31.60 3.31
N THR A 193 17.71 -31.02 4.44
CA THR A 193 17.10 -29.81 4.99
C THR A 193 17.78 -28.58 4.39
N ALA A 194 17.18 -27.40 4.56
CA ALA A 194 17.70 -26.18 3.93
C ALA A 194 19.12 -25.79 4.39
N ASP A 195 19.55 -26.19 5.58
CA ASP A 195 20.92 -26.05 6.10
C ASP A 195 21.90 -27.13 5.59
N GLY A 196 21.44 -28.04 4.73
CA GLY A 196 22.28 -29.06 4.08
C GLY A 196 22.47 -30.35 4.87
N GLN A 197 21.79 -30.52 6.00
CA GLN A 197 21.78 -31.78 6.76
C GLN A 197 20.78 -32.78 6.19
N GLU A 198 20.92 -34.06 6.54
CA GLU A 198 19.95 -35.07 6.14
C GLU A 198 18.60 -34.86 6.87
N ALA A 199 17.50 -34.92 6.13
CA ALA A 199 16.19 -34.63 6.71
C ALA A 199 15.64 -35.80 7.54
N ALA A 200 15.52 -35.59 8.85
CA ALA A 200 14.81 -36.49 9.74
C ALA A 200 13.30 -36.19 9.71
N PHE A 201 12.51 -37.14 9.22
CA PHE A 201 11.06 -37.03 9.17
C PHE A 201 10.41 -37.66 10.40
N LEU A 202 9.24 -37.14 10.79
CA LEU A 202 8.47 -37.68 11.91
C LEU A 202 8.15 -39.16 11.69
N ASP A 203 8.39 -39.99 12.72
CA ASP A 203 8.27 -41.45 12.70
C ASP A 203 9.05 -42.14 11.57
N ASP A 204 10.14 -41.52 11.09
CA ASP A 204 10.94 -41.95 9.93
C ASP A 204 10.11 -42.09 8.64
N LYS A 205 8.98 -41.38 8.55
CA LYS A 205 8.05 -41.41 7.42
C LYS A 205 8.09 -40.10 6.65
N VAL A 206 8.73 -40.11 5.48
CA VAL A 206 8.71 -38.97 4.53
C VAL A 206 7.27 -38.54 4.19
N THR A 207 6.34 -39.50 4.11
CA THR A 207 4.92 -39.26 3.84
C THR A 207 4.18 -38.51 4.94
N SER A 208 4.77 -38.35 6.14
CA SER A 208 4.22 -37.50 7.20
C SER A 208 4.13 -36.03 6.80
N GLY A 209 4.98 -35.59 5.86
CA GLY A 209 5.09 -34.19 5.48
C GLY A 209 5.69 -33.29 6.57
N ARG A 210 6.29 -33.89 7.61
CA ARG A 210 6.81 -33.19 8.79
C ARG A 210 8.19 -33.69 9.17
N THR A 211 9.08 -32.77 9.52
CA THR A 211 10.34 -33.12 10.21
C THR A 211 10.07 -33.46 11.68
N ASP A 212 11.00 -34.16 12.32
CA ASP A 212 10.95 -34.48 13.75
C ASP A 212 10.98 -33.21 14.64
N ARG A 213 11.69 -32.19 14.17
CA ARG A 213 11.82 -30.85 14.79
C ARG A 213 11.82 -29.75 13.75
N VAL A 214 11.62 -28.50 14.18
CA VAL A 214 11.84 -27.35 13.31
C VAL A 214 13.35 -27.21 13.07
N ILE A 215 13.77 -27.18 11.81
CA ILE A 215 15.19 -27.02 11.46
C ILE A 215 15.63 -25.59 11.76
N ASP A 216 16.78 -25.39 12.39
CA ASP A 216 17.31 -24.06 12.67
C ASP A 216 18.01 -23.48 11.42
N THR A 217 17.26 -22.71 10.64
CA THR A 217 17.72 -22.12 9.39
C THR A 217 16.90 -20.87 9.07
N PRO A 218 17.53 -19.81 8.51
CA PRO A 218 16.81 -18.60 8.12
C PRO A 218 15.81 -18.84 6.98
N LEU A 219 16.04 -19.83 6.11
CA LEU A 219 15.15 -20.12 4.98
C LEU A 219 13.88 -20.86 5.45
N LYS A 220 12.71 -20.25 5.24
CA LYS A 220 11.41 -20.82 5.62
C LYS A 220 10.38 -20.64 4.52
N ILE A 221 9.33 -21.46 4.58
CA ILE A 221 8.10 -21.22 3.84
C ILE A 221 7.14 -20.41 4.74
N TYR A 222 6.97 -19.12 4.51
CA TYR A 222 6.00 -18.33 5.27
C TYR A 222 4.59 -18.67 4.78
N HIS A 223 3.73 -19.14 5.69
CA HIS A 223 2.42 -19.68 5.34
C HIS A 223 1.29 -18.81 5.94
N TYR A 224 0.52 -18.19 5.05
CA TYR A 224 -0.55 -17.22 5.36
C TYR A 224 -1.94 -17.86 5.17
N ASN A 225 -2.16 -18.96 5.90
CA ASN A 225 -3.33 -19.83 5.75
C ASN A 225 -4.65 -19.19 6.20
N ILE A 226 -4.61 -18.21 7.12
CA ILE A 226 -5.81 -17.55 7.66
C ILE A 226 -6.04 -16.12 7.16
N LYS A 227 -4.99 -15.30 6.99
CA LYS A 227 -5.12 -13.86 6.68
C LYS A 227 -6.01 -13.14 7.71
N SER A 228 -6.71 -12.05 7.33
CA SER A 228 -7.66 -11.38 8.24
C SER A 228 -8.90 -12.24 8.51
N TYR A 229 -9.61 -11.97 9.60
CA TYR A 229 -10.83 -12.70 9.95
C TYR A 229 -11.89 -12.67 8.84
N GLU A 230 -12.16 -11.51 8.25
CA GLU A 230 -13.08 -11.33 7.11
C GLU A 230 -12.63 -12.18 5.91
N GLU A 231 -11.35 -12.08 5.53
CA GLU A 231 -10.83 -12.87 4.42
C GLU A 231 -10.96 -14.38 4.71
N PHE A 232 -10.70 -14.83 5.93
CA PHE A 232 -10.90 -16.23 6.32
C PHE A 232 -12.35 -16.69 6.17
N VAL A 233 -13.30 -15.92 6.71
CA VAL A 233 -14.73 -16.24 6.70
C VAL A 233 -15.28 -16.24 5.27
N ASP A 234 -15.01 -15.19 4.50
CA ASP A 234 -15.60 -15.00 3.18
C ASP A 234 -15.01 -15.96 2.14
N THR A 235 -13.74 -16.33 2.30
CA THR A 235 -13.03 -17.12 1.30
C THR A 235 -12.59 -18.50 1.79
N LYS A 236 -11.85 -18.60 2.89
CA LYS A 236 -11.21 -19.87 3.27
C LYS A 236 -12.18 -20.85 3.94
N MET A 237 -13.21 -20.38 4.65
CA MET A 237 -14.28 -21.24 5.20
C MET A 237 -15.21 -21.77 4.10
N SER A 238 -15.47 -20.97 3.05
CA SER A 238 -16.45 -21.29 2.00
C SER A 238 -15.90 -22.19 0.87
N ARG A 239 -14.58 -22.29 0.69
CA ARG A 239 -13.95 -22.93 -0.50
C ARG A 239 -13.69 -24.44 -0.40
N GLY A 240 -13.83 -25.08 0.77
CA GLY A 240 -13.41 -26.47 1.00
C GLY A 240 -11.88 -26.66 0.93
N ARG A 241 -11.36 -27.88 1.05
CA ARG A 241 -9.92 -28.19 0.93
C ARG A 241 -9.65 -29.05 -0.31
N ALA A 242 -8.64 -28.73 -1.13
CA ALA A 242 -8.39 -29.45 -2.40
C ALA A 242 -8.05 -30.96 -2.25
N ASN A 243 -7.58 -31.39 -1.07
CA ASN A 243 -7.25 -32.79 -0.78
C ASN A 243 -8.28 -33.51 0.10
N MET A 244 -9.33 -32.83 0.56
CA MET A 244 -10.35 -33.43 1.43
C MET A 244 -11.74 -33.11 0.90
N GLY A 245 -12.68 -34.04 1.07
CA GLY A 245 -14.05 -33.85 0.58
C GLY A 245 -14.74 -32.60 1.18
N PRO A 246 -15.89 -32.18 0.60
CA PRO A 246 -16.61 -30.96 0.98
C PRO A 246 -17.02 -30.89 2.46
N ALA A 247 -17.02 -32.01 3.18
CA ALA A 247 -17.31 -32.09 4.62
C ALA A 247 -16.19 -31.59 5.54
N HIS A 248 -14.99 -31.27 5.03
CA HIS A 248 -13.83 -30.83 5.82
C HIS A 248 -13.52 -29.33 5.63
N SER A 249 -14.54 -28.48 5.78
CA SER A 249 -14.34 -27.02 5.80
C SER A 249 -13.50 -26.60 7.01
N ARG A 250 -12.75 -25.50 6.85
CA ARG A 250 -12.09 -24.86 7.99
C ARG A 250 -13.17 -24.13 8.79
N ASP A 251 -13.17 -24.31 10.11
CA ASP A 251 -14.10 -23.66 11.02
C ASP A 251 -13.40 -22.51 11.79
N LEU A 252 -14.14 -21.86 12.69
CA LEU A 252 -13.59 -20.78 13.52
C LEU A 252 -12.59 -21.30 14.56
N ASP A 253 -12.61 -22.59 14.89
CA ASP A 253 -11.60 -23.21 15.75
C ASP A 253 -10.28 -23.35 15.00
N TYR A 254 -10.32 -23.68 13.72
CA TYR A 254 -9.16 -23.62 12.84
C TYR A 254 -8.55 -22.21 12.83
N PHE A 255 -9.36 -21.16 12.67
CA PHE A 255 -8.86 -19.78 12.73
C PHE A 255 -8.17 -19.51 14.07
N ARG A 256 -8.85 -19.76 15.18
CA ARG A 256 -8.32 -19.52 16.54
C ARG A 256 -7.01 -20.26 16.80
N ASN A 257 -6.89 -21.50 16.32
CA ASN A 257 -5.69 -22.32 16.52
C ASN A 257 -4.52 -21.90 15.63
N HIS A 258 -4.76 -21.18 14.52
CA HIS A 258 -3.72 -20.75 13.58
C HIS A 258 -3.47 -19.23 13.61
N ASP A 259 -4.21 -18.45 14.39
CA ASP A 259 -4.01 -17.00 14.58
C ASP A 259 -2.83 -16.70 15.51
N MET A 260 -1.64 -17.14 15.08
CA MET A 260 -0.40 -17.06 15.84
C MET A 260 0.29 -15.71 15.58
N ASN A 261 0.20 -14.80 16.55
CA ASN A 261 0.71 -13.43 16.46
C ASN A 261 1.81 -13.13 17.50
N GLU A 262 2.82 -13.99 17.57
CA GLU A 262 3.79 -14.07 18.68
C GLU A 262 5.08 -13.29 18.39
N ALA A 263 5.51 -13.25 17.13
CA ALA A 263 6.75 -12.60 16.71
C ALA A 263 6.51 -11.68 15.51
N CYS A 264 6.98 -10.43 15.58
CA CYS A 264 6.91 -9.49 14.46
C CYS A 264 8.04 -9.77 13.46
N VAL A 265 7.69 -9.97 12.20
CA VAL A 265 8.57 -10.17 11.05
C VAL A 265 8.22 -9.13 9.99
N ARG A 266 9.19 -8.34 9.53
CA ARG A 266 9.00 -7.29 8.53
C ARG A 266 9.97 -7.46 7.37
N PHE A 267 9.50 -7.14 6.18
CA PHE A 267 10.31 -7.08 4.97
C PHE A 267 10.90 -5.69 4.77
N SER A 268 11.98 -5.59 4.00
CA SER A 268 12.57 -4.30 3.66
C SER A 268 11.59 -3.46 2.82
N PRO A 269 11.51 -2.12 3.04
CA PRO A 269 10.69 -1.23 2.23
C PRO A 269 11.02 -1.32 0.73
N GLU A 270 12.29 -1.55 0.38
CA GLU A 270 12.77 -1.69 -0.98
C GLU A 270 12.17 -2.94 -1.66
N LEU A 271 12.14 -4.08 -0.95
CA LEU A 271 11.51 -5.30 -1.45
C LEU A 271 10.01 -5.12 -1.62
N LEU A 272 9.33 -4.54 -0.63
CA LEU A 272 7.88 -4.27 -0.71
C LEU A 272 7.53 -3.33 -1.86
N SER A 273 8.36 -2.30 -2.10
CA SER A 273 8.20 -1.38 -3.23
C SER A 273 8.34 -2.10 -4.58
N ARG A 274 9.41 -2.89 -4.76
CA ARG A 274 9.62 -3.72 -5.97
C ARG A 274 8.48 -4.71 -6.18
N LEU A 275 8.01 -5.34 -5.11
CA LEU A 275 6.90 -6.29 -5.14
C LEU A 275 5.59 -5.61 -5.54
N ARG A 276 5.27 -4.43 -4.99
CA ARG A 276 4.10 -3.64 -5.39
C ARG A 276 4.14 -3.29 -6.87
N GLN A 277 5.29 -2.84 -7.36
CA GLN A 277 5.45 -2.54 -8.78
C GLN A 277 5.23 -3.79 -9.65
N ALA A 278 5.93 -4.89 -9.36
CA ALA A 278 5.81 -6.13 -10.11
C ALA A 278 4.38 -6.72 -10.06
N SER A 279 3.69 -6.59 -8.92
CA SER A 279 2.30 -7.02 -8.77
C SER A 279 1.34 -6.17 -9.61
N ARG A 280 1.57 -4.84 -9.69
CA ARG A 280 0.78 -3.93 -10.54
C ARG A 280 0.95 -4.25 -12.02
N GLU A 281 2.15 -4.64 -12.46
CA GLU A 281 2.41 -5.06 -13.84
C GLU A 281 1.67 -6.37 -14.22
N LEU A 282 1.46 -7.25 -13.24
CA LEU A 282 0.70 -8.49 -13.41
C LEU A 282 -0.82 -8.33 -13.23
N ALA A 283 -1.27 -7.23 -12.62
CA ALA A 283 -2.68 -6.93 -12.42
C ALA A 283 -3.44 -6.91 -13.77
N PRO A 284 -4.76 -7.16 -13.76
CA PRO A 284 -5.54 -7.08 -14.98
C PRO A 284 -5.43 -5.66 -15.57
N ASP A 285 -5.35 -5.57 -16.91
CA ASP A 285 -5.64 -4.31 -17.61
C ASP A 285 -7.14 -4.06 -17.42
N MET A 286 -7.53 -3.56 -16.25
CA MET A 286 -8.77 -2.82 -16.17
C MET A 286 -8.59 -1.71 -17.21
N THR A 287 -9.51 -1.59 -18.17
CA THR A 287 -9.69 -0.35 -18.94
C THR A 287 -9.42 0.79 -17.98
N ALA A 288 -8.30 1.49 -18.15
CA ALA A 288 -7.77 2.36 -17.09
C ALA A 288 -8.95 3.20 -16.61
N PRO A 289 -9.43 3.02 -15.35
CA PRO A 289 -10.56 3.82 -14.89
C PRO A 289 -10.16 5.25 -15.16
N SER A 290 -11.02 6.03 -15.83
CA SER A 290 -10.71 7.43 -16.17
C SER A 290 -10.17 8.06 -14.90
N ARG A 291 -8.85 8.31 -14.85
CA ARG A 291 -8.19 8.68 -13.59
C ARG A 291 -8.86 9.98 -13.17
N GLN A 292 -9.44 9.98 -11.98
CA GLN A 292 -10.13 11.15 -11.47
C GLN A 292 -9.12 12.32 -11.49
N PRO A 293 -9.45 13.45 -12.16
CA PRO A 293 -8.51 14.55 -12.29
C PRO A 293 -8.10 15.04 -10.90
N CYS A 294 -6.80 15.24 -10.70
CA CYS A 294 -6.31 15.80 -9.45
C CYS A 294 -6.43 17.32 -9.46
N PHE A 295 -6.71 17.89 -8.30
CA PHE A 295 -6.74 19.34 -8.09
C PHE A 295 -5.55 19.79 -7.25
N PHE A 296 -4.67 20.58 -7.87
CA PHE A 296 -3.55 21.22 -7.18
C PHE A 296 -3.93 22.63 -6.72
N ILE A 297 -4.15 22.77 -5.41
CA ILE A 297 -4.34 24.06 -4.76
C ILE A 297 -2.97 24.76 -4.73
N HIS A 298 -2.69 25.57 -5.75
CA HIS A 298 -1.39 26.24 -5.88
C HIS A 298 -1.40 27.50 -5.01
N ILE A 299 -0.77 27.43 -3.85
CA ILE A 299 -0.54 28.59 -3.00
C ILE A 299 0.67 29.37 -3.53
N PRO A 300 0.58 30.69 -3.73
CA PRO A 300 1.72 31.46 -4.22
C PRO A 300 2.95 31.32 -3.34
N LYS A 301 4.10 31.07 -3.99
CA LYS A 301 5.45 30.95 -3.40
C LYS A 301 5.71 29.69 -2.56
N THR A 302 4.96 28.61 -2.80
CA THR A 302 5.16 27.31 -2.14
C THR A 302 5.61 26.21 -3.14
N ALA A 303 6.71 26.45 -3.87
CA ALA A 303 7.27 25.52 -4.88
C ALA A 303 6.36 25.13 -6.07
N GLY A 304 5.17 25.74 -6.23
CA GLY A 304 4.24 25.32 -7.27
C GLY A 304 4.70 25.54 -8.71
N THR A 305 5.63 26.47 -8.98
CA THR A 305 6.25 26.61 -10.31
C THR A 305 7.10 25.40 -10.67
N SER A 306 7.96 24.93 -9.75
CA SER A 306 8.82 23.76 -9.97
C SER A 306 7.96 22.50 -10.19
N PHE A 307 6.94 22.32 -9.36
CA PHE A 307 5.99 21.22 -9.51
C PHE A 307 5.26 21.25 -10.85
N ARG A 308 4.71 22.40 -11.22
CA ARG A 308 3.97 22.57 -12.49
C ARG A 308 4.81 22.24 -13.72
N LEU A 309 6.07 22.69 -13.74
CA LEU A 309 6.99 22.40 -14.84
C LEU A 309 7.31 20.89 -14.90
N GLY A 310 7.54 20.25 -13.75
CA GLY A 310 7.70 18.80 -13.68
C GLY A 310 6.45 18.04 -14.15
N ALA A 311 5.27 18.46 -13.68
CA ALA A 311 3.99 17.84 -14.03
C ALA A 311 3.73 17.92 -15.54
N LYS A 312 3.97 19.07 -16.17
CA LYS A 312 3.87 19.22 -17.64
C LYS A 312 4.86 18.34 -18.38
N ALA A 313 6.09 18.22 -17.89
CA ALA A 313 7.11 17.38 -18.52
C ALA A 313 6.77 15.89 -18.47
N TYR A 314 6.09 15.43 -17.42
CA TYR A 314 5.73 14.01 -17.24
C TYR A 314 4.35 13.66 -17.81
N LEU A 315 3.31 14.43 -17.47
CA LEU A 315 1.92 14.16 -17.88
C LEU A 315 1.61 14.67 -19.29
N GLY A 316 2.41 15.63 -19.79
CA GLY A 316 2.18 16.30 -21.07
C GLY A 316 1.34 17.57 -20.94
N GLU A 317 1.60 18.54 -21.83
CA GLU A 317 0.98 19.88 -21.75
C GLU A 317 -0.55 19.86 -21.88
N GLY A 318 -1.10 18.95 -22.68
CA GLY A 318 -2.54 18.81 -22.87
C GLY A 318 -3.28 18.23 -21.66
N GLN A 319 -2.56 17.55 -20.75
CA GLN A 319 -3.14 16.88 -19.58
C GLN A 319 -3.01 17.70 -18.28
N VAL A 320 -2.36 18.87 -18.33
CA VAL A 320 -2.15 19.75 -17.19
C VAL A 320 -2.75 21.12 -17.49
N TRP A 321 -3.90 21.41 -16.87
CA TRP A 321 -4.60 22.68 -17.04
C TRP A 321 -4.38 23.61 -15.86
N HIS A 322 -4.56 24.91 -16.10
CA HIS A 322 -4.41 25.91 -15.07
C HIS A 322 -5.59 26.87 -14.93
N ASP A 323 -5.76 27.35 -13.70
CA ASP A 323 -6.70 28.39 -13.34
C ASP A 323 -6.00 29.49 -12.52
N TYR A 324 -5.53 30.53 -13.20
CA TYR A 324 -4.88 31.68 -12.56
C TYR A 324 -5.75 32.95 -12.58
N GLY A 325 -6.99 32.85 -13.05
CA GLY A 325 -7.89 33.98 -13.27
C GLY A 325 -8.22 34.19 -14.75
N GLU A 326 -9.36 34.82 -15.00
CA GLU A 326 -9.91 35.07 -16.35
C GLU A 326 -8.93 35.80 -17.29
N THR A 327 -8.16 36.74 -16.75
CA THR A 327 -7.26 37.61 -17.53
C THR A 327 -5.84 37.06 -17.68
N GLN A 328 -5.53 35.94 -17.03
CA GLN A 328 -4.18 35.36 -17.07
C GLN A 328 -4.02 34.47 -18.30
N ARG A 329 -2.94 34.67 -19.06
CA ARG A 329 -2.66 33.92 -20.30
C ARG A 329 -2.44 32.44 -20.04
N GLU A 330 -1.96 32.10 -18.84
CA GLU A 330 -1.72 30.74 -18.39
C GLU A 330 -3.00 29.98 -18.07
N THR A 331 -4.15 30.66 -17.89
CA THR A 331 -5.44 30.01 -17.65
C THR A 331 -5.90 29.25 -18.88
N ALA A 332 -6.28 27.98 -18.70
CA ALA A 332 -6.71 27.15 -19.82
C ALA A 332 -7.97 27.75 -20.49
N PRO A 333 -8.09 27.76 -21.83
CA PRO A 333 -9.24 28.38 -22.52
C PRO A 333 -10.60 27.81 -22.07
N MET A 334 -10.66 26.52 -21.79
CA MET A 334 -11.88 25.89 -21.26
C MET A 334 -12.20 26.34 -19.83
N VAL A 335 -11.18 26.64 -19.01
CA VAL A 335 -11.37 27.19 -17.67
C VAL A 335 -11.90 28.63 -17.78
N ALA A 336 -11.29 29.48 -18.62
CA ALA A 336 -11.78 30.84 -18.87
C ALA A 336 -13.25 30.84 -19.28
N ARG A 337 -13.58 30.03 -20.29
CA ARG A 337 -14.95 29.89 -20.80
C ARG A 337 -15.94 29.37 -19.76
N TRP A 338 -15.63 28.27 -19.08
CA TRP A 338 -16.62 27.60 -18.25
C TRP A 338 -16.63 28.07 -16.80
N ALA A 339 -15.48 28.35 -16.18
CA ALA A 339 -15.43 28.85 -14.80
C ALA A 339 -15.73 30.35 -14.68
N TYR A 340 -15.38 31.18 -15.68
CA TYR A 340 -15.51 32.64 -15.59
C TYR A 340 -16.63 33.19 -16.48
N GLU A 341 -16.59 32.95 -17.80
CA GLU A 341 -17.61 33.51 -18.71
C GLU A 341 -19.00 32.89 -18.47
N ARG A 342 -19.06 31.55 -18.33
CA ARG A 342 -20.32 30.80 -18.12
C ARG A 342 -20.66 30.56 -16.66
N ARG A 343 -19.68 30.68 -15.75
CA ARG A 343 -19.83 30.41 -14.31
C ARG A 343 -20.40 29.02 -13.99
N ASP A 344 -20.03 28.03 -14.78
CA ASP A 344 -20.45 26.63 -14.67
C ASP A 344 -19.22 25.72 -14.45
N VAL A 345 -18.77 25.71 -13.19
CA VAL A 345 -17.61 24.90 -12.76
C VAL A 345 -17.90 23.40 -12.80
N TRP A 346 -19.17 23.00 -12.68
CA TRP A 346 -19.56 21.60 -12.79
C TRP A 346 -19.36 21.10 -14.23
N ARG A 347 -19.84 21.86 -15.23
CA ARG A 347 -19.62 21.53 -16.63
C ARG A 347 -18.14 21.55 -17.01
N LEU A 348 -17.37 22.50 -16.47
CA LEU A 348 -15.91 22.49 -16.62
C LEU A 348 -15.31 21.16 -16.14
N TRP A 349 -15.68 20.69 -14.95
CA TRP A 349 -15.13 19.46 -14.40
C TRP A 349 -15.49 18.21 -15.21
N GLN A 350 -16.71 18.16 -15.77
CA GLN A 350 -17.08 17.13 -16.74
C GLN A 350 -16.16 17.14 -17.97
N ILE A 351 -15.82 18.33 -18.48
CA ILE A 351 -14.93 18.50 -19.64
C ILE A 351 -13.50 18.08 -19.29
N VAL A 352 -12.98 18.49 -18.12
CA VAL A 352 -11.67 18.08 -17.60
C VAL A 352 -11.58 16.55 -17.57
N THR A 353 -12.61 15.89 -17.04
CA THR A 353 -12.69 14.43 -16.96
C THR A 353 -12.78 13.79 -18.35
N ALA A 354 -13.68 14.28 -19.21
CA ALA A 354 -13.91 13.73 -20.55
C ALA A 354 -12.71 13.90 -21.51
N GLN A 355 -11.91 14.95 -21.32
CA GLN A 355 -10.68 15.20 -22.09
C GLN A 355 -9.44 14.56 -21.46
N ASN A 356 -9.62 13.72 -20.44
CA ASN A 356 -8.54 13.00 -19.76
C ASN A 356 -7.45 13.93 -19.20
N VAL A 357 -7.84 15.13 -18.76
CA VAL A 357 -6.96 16.05 -18.05
C VAL A 357 -6.63 15.42 -16.69
N GLN A 358 -5.35 15.19 -16.43
CA GLN A 358 -4.89 14.52 -15.22
C GLN A 358 -4.77 15.49 -14.04
N LEU A 359 -4.48 16.76 -14.32
CA LEU A 359 -4.20 17.76 -13.29
C LEU A 359 -4.78 19.13 -13.65
N LEU A 360 -5.63 19.68 -12.79
CA LEU A 360 -6.02 21.09 -12.80
C LEU A 360 -5.33 21.79 -11.62
N GLY A 361 -4.57 22.86 -11.85
CA GLY A 361 -3.89 23.59 -10.77
C GLY A 361 -3.99 25.10 -10.88
N GLY A 362 -4.12 25.81 -9.77
CA GLY A 362 -4.38 27.25 -9.85
C GLY A 362 -4.30 28.01 -8.54
N HIS A 363 -4.19 29.33 -8.64
CA HIS A 363 -4.23 30.25 -7.49
C HIS A 363 -5.68 30.48 -7.04
N VAL A 364 -6.39 29.39 -6.73
CA VAL A 364 -7.79 29.40 -6.30
C VAL A 364 -7.95 28.59 -5.03
N LYS A 365 -8.94 28.96 -4.21
CA LYS A 365 -9.24 28.28 -2.95
C LYS A 365 -9.74 26.84 -3.18
N VAL A 366 -9.56 25.99 -2.18
CA VAL A 366 -9.97 24.58 -2.20
C VAL A 366 -11.46 24.40 -2.54
N GLU A 367 -12.33 25.30 -2.11
CA GLU A 367 -13.78 25.24 -2.32
C GLU A 367 -14.20 25.22 -3.78
N LYS A 368 -13.42 25.84 -4.68
CA LYS A 368 -13.78 26.00 -6.09
C LYS A 368 -13.94 24.66 -6.82
N TYR A 369 -13.01 23.73 -6.57
CA TYR A 369 -12.97 22.44 -7.26
C TYR A 369 -12.87 21.23 -6.32
N GLY A 370 -12.57 21.42 -5.02
CA GLY A 370 -12.27 20.32 -4.12
C GLY A 370 -13.41 19.32 -3.95
N HIS A 371 -14.66 19.79 -3.99
CA HIS A 371 -15.85 18.93 -3.95
C HIS A 371 -16.07 18.11 -5.23
N LEU A 372 -15.60 18.61 -6.38
CA LEU A 372 -15.70 17.93 -7.68
C LEU A 372 -14.56 16.92 -7.87
N ALA A 373 -13.35 17.31 -7.42
CA ALA A 373 -12.18 16.44 -7.41
C ALA A 373 -12.30 15.31 -6.38
N GLY A 374 -13.00 15.56 -5.27
CA GLY A 374 -12.94 14.71 -4.09
C GLY A 374 -11.66 14.97 -3.30
N LEU A 375 -11.74 15.03 -1.96
CA LEU A 375 -10.59 15.44 -1.14
C LEU A 375 -9.36 14.53 -1.28
N ARG A 376 -9.54 13.24 -1.57
CA ARG A 376 -8.43 12.30 -1.87
C ARG A 376 -7.58 12.74 -3.06
N HIS A 377 -8.15 13.48 -4.02
CA HIS A 377 -7.46 13.97 -5.22
C HIS A 377 -7.09 15.45 -5.14
N CYS A 378 -7.20 16.05 -3.95
CA CYS A 378 -6.82 17.42 -3.70
C CYS A 378 -5.46 17.46 -2.99
N PHE A 379 -4.52 18.26 -3.49
CA PHE A 379 -3.24 18.43 -2.82
C PHE A 379 -2.69 19.86 -2.91
N SER A 380 -1.76 20.18 -2.02
CA SER A 380 -1.09 21.48 -1.99
C SER A 380 0.36 21.37 -1.50
N PHE A 381 1.09 22.47 -1.60
CA PHE A 381 2.36 22.67 -0.91
C PHE A 381 2.24 23.88 -0.01
N VAL A 382 2.74 23.77 1.22
CA VAL A 382 2.91 24.88 2.15
C VAL A 382 4.39 25.20 2.33
N ARG A 383 4.68 26.38 2.89
CA ARG A 383 6.03 26.86 3.20
C ARG A 383 5.98 27.55 4.56
N ASP A 384 7.12 27.62 5.24
CA ASP A 384 7.26 28.46 6.43
C ASP A 384 6.67 29.86 6.14
N PRO A 385 5.74 30.38 6.98
CA PRO A 385 5.03 31.62 6.67
C PRO A 385 5.93 32.83 6.45
N LEU A 386 7.05 32.93 7.18
CA LEU A 386 8.01 34.02 7.04
C LEU A 386 8.73 33.93 5.70
N GLN A 387 9.26 32.74 5.39
CA GLN A 387 10.00 32.49 4.16
C GLN A 387 9.10 32.63 2.92
N ARG A 388 7.83 32.25 3.03
CA ARG A 388 6.81 32.46 1.99
C ARG A 388 6.59 33.95 1.70
N LEU A 389 6.41 34.76 2.76
CA LEU A 389 6.18 36.21 2.66
C LEU A 389 7.38 36.94 2.10
N ALA A 390 8.58 36.64 2.60
CA ALA A 390 9.82 37.22 2.08
C ALA A 390 10.04 36.85 0.61
N SER A 391 9.80 35.58 0.23
CA SER A 391 9.87 35.15 -1.18
C SER A 391 8.88 35.88 -2.08
N GLU A 392 7.69 36.18 -1.57
CA GLU A 392 6.68 36.94 -2.30
C GLU A 392 7.08 38.41 -2.46
N TYR A 393 7.54 39.06 -1.39
CA TYR A 393 8.03 40.43 -1.42
C TYR A 393 9.14 40.60 -2.48
N HIS A 394 10.19 39.78 -2.43
CA HIS A 394 11.27 39.88 -3.41
C HIS A 394 10.84 39.53 -4.84
N HIS A 395 9.80 38.70 -5.02
CA HIS A 395 9.20 38.47 -6.32
C HIS A 395 8.47 39.72 -6.84
N PHE A 396 7.72 40.42 -5.98
CA PHE A 396 7.07 41.69 -6.32
C PHE A 396 8.06 42.80 -6.64
N VAL A 397 9.16 42.91 -5.89
CA VAL A 397 10.24 43.87 -6.18
C VAL A 397 10.85 43.58 -7.56
N ARG A 398 11.18 42.31 -7.86
CA ARG A 398 11.84 41.93 -9.12
C ARG A 398 10.94 41.98 -10.36
N HIS A 399 9.68 41.57 -10.25
CA HIS A 399 8.83 41.35 -11.43
C HIS A 399 7.62 42.28 -11.53
N HIS A 400 7.23 42.93 -10.43
CA HIS A 400 6.08 43.82 -10.38
C HIS A 400 6.46 45.26 -10.02
N GLY A 401 7.77 45.57 -9.94
CA GLY A 401 8.27 46.93 -9.72
C GLY A 401 7.91 47.52 -8.37
N TYR A 402 7.58 46.71 -7.36
CA TYR A 402 7.20 47.20 -6.03
C TYR A 402 8.37 47.93 -5.36
N GLN A 403 8.14 49.17 -4.92
CA GLN A 403 9.15 50.05 -4.29
C GLN A 403 8.90 50.29 -2.78
N GLY A 404 7.82 49.72 -2.22
CA GLY A 404 7.47 49.93 -0.81
C GLY A 404 8.35 49.12 0.14
N ALA A 405 8.35 49.50 1.42
CA ALA A 405 9.04 48.75 2.46
C ALA A 405 8.41 47.36 2.67
N PHE A 406 9.22 46.40 3.18
CA PHE A 406 8.75 45.06 3.53
C PHE A 406 7.63 45.10 4.59
N SER A 407 7.74 46.00 5.56
CA SER A 407 6.74 46.22 6.60
C SER A 407 5.38 46.68 6.09
N ALA A 408 5.35 47.53 5.07
CA ALA A 408 4.12 47.90 4.38
C ALA A 408 3.56 46.74 3.55
N PHE A 409 4.43 45.91 2.97
CA PHE A 409 4.04 44.79 2.13
C PHE A 409 3.30 43.69 2.91
N TYR A 410 3.86 43.22 4.02
CA TYR A 410 3.25 42.11 4.76
C TYR A 410 1.97 42.50 5.51
N ARG A 411 1.69 43.79 5.70
CA ARG A 411 0.46 44.31 6.32
C ARG A 411 -0.72 44.38 5.34
N ARG A 412 -0.50 44.12 4.06
CA ARG A 412 -1.60 44.05 3.09
C ARG A 412 -2.52 42.88 3.42
N HIS A 413 -3.83 43.09 3.28
CA HIS A 413 -4.84 42.06 3.57
C HIS A 413 -4.65 40.77 2.76
N ASP A 414 -4.11 40.84 1.53
CA ASP A 414 -3.84 39.66 0.70
C ASP A 414 -2.56 38.89 1.07
N MET A 415 -1.77 39.42 2.00
CA MET A 415 -0.57 38.77 2.55
C MET A 415 -0.83 38.07 3.88
N ILE A 416 -1.87 38.48 4.61
CA ILE A 416 -2.24 37.95 5.93
C ILE A 416 -2.94 36.59 5.80
N ASN A 417 -2.46 35.60 6.55
CA ASN A 417 -2.99 34.23 6.65
C ASN A 417 -3.29 33.59 5.28
N ARG A 418 -2.42 33.86 4.31
CA ARG A 418 -2.69 33.51 2.91
C ARG A 418 -2.80 32.01 2.71
N GLN A 419 -1.95 31.21 3.36
CA GLN A 419 -1.98 29.76 3.20
C GLN A 419 -3.28 29.18 3.77
N SER A 420 -3.69 29.67 4.94
CA SER A 420 -4.92 29.31 5.63
C SER A 420 -6.15 29.65 4.79
N ARG A 421 -6.21 30.85 4.22
CA ARG A 421 -7.34 31.27 3.36
C ARG A 421 -7.51 30.42 2.10
N PHE A 422 -6.47 29.79 1.60
CA PHE A 422 -6.57 28.86 0.46
C PHE A 422 -7.18 27.51 0.86
N LEU A 423 -7.05 27.12 2.12
CA LEU A 423 -7.41 25.80 2.65
C LEU A 423 -8.57 25.81 3.66
N GLU A 424 -9.04 26.99 4.09
CA GLU A 424 -9.96 27.23 5.22
C GLU A 424 -11.27 26.42 5.18
N SER A 425 -11.78 26.07 3.99
CA SER A 425 -13.07 25.41 3.83
C SER A 425 -13.03 23.91 4.21
N THR A 426 -11.85 23.33 4.47
CA THR A 426 -11.68 21.92 4.83
C THR A 426 -10.52 21.70 5.81
N ARG A 427 -10.40 20.46 6.31
CA ARG A 427 -9.30 20.02 7.17
C ARG A 427 -8.13 19.52 6.33
N VAL A 428 -6.90 19.92 6.67
CA VAL A 428 -5.69 19.49 5.93
C VAL A 428 -5.44 18.00 6.00
N GLU A 429 -5.88 17.34 7.08
CA GLU A 429 -5.81 15.89 7.24
C GLU A 429 -6.61 15.16 6.14
N ALA A 430 -7.67 15.80 5.64
CA ALA A 430 -8.56 15.24 4.64
C ALA A 430 -8.05 15.42 3.21
N LEU A 431 -7.15 16.39 2.97
CA LEU A 431 -6.52 16.55 1.66
C LEU A 431 -5.65 15.34 1.35
N GLY A 432 -5.73 14.87 0.10
CA GLY A 432 -4.96 13.76 -0.46
C GLY A 432 -3.47 13.90 -0.18
N PHE A 433 -2.93 15.12 -0.27
CA PHE A 433 -1.57 15.39 0.21
C PHE A 433 -1.32 16.87 0.50
N VAL A 434 -0.49 17.16 1.51
CA VAL A 434 0.07 18.51 1.71
C VAL A 434 1.58 18.36 1.89
N GLY A 435 2.33 18.83 0.90
CA GLY A 435 3.80 18.80 0.91
C GLY A 435 4.40 20.03 1.57
N LEU A 436 5.68 19.94 1.94
CA LEU A 436 6.46 21.05 2.47
C LEU A 436 7.46 21.52 1.42
N THR A 437 7.53 22.82 1.21
CA THR A 437 8.47 23.44 0.25
C THR A 437 9.92 23.15 0.64
N GLU A 438 10.23 23.20 1.94
CA GLU A 438 11.57 22.91 2.51
C GLU A 438 11.94 21.41 2.42
N ARG A 439 10.96 20.55 2.14
CA ARG A 439 11.13 19.10 1.98
C ARG A 439 10.64 18.65 0.60
N TYR A 440 10.88 19.45 -0.44
CA TYR A 440 10.27 19.28 -1.75
C TYR A 440 10.53 17.90 -2.37
N THR A 441 11.77 17.40 -2.33
CA THR A 441 12.13 16.08 -2.89
C THR A 441 11.34 14.94 -2.25
N GLU A 442 11.19 14.96 -0.93
CA GLU A 442 10.44 13.93 -0.20
C GLU A 442 8.94 14.10 -0.39
N SER A 443 8.46 15.34 -0.44
CA SER A 443 7.07 15.65 -0.78
C SER A 443 6.69 15.13 -2.17
N LEU A 444 7.58 15.28 -3.15
CA LEU A 444 7.36 14.80 -4.51
C LEU A 444 7.41 13.27 -4.60
N ALA A 445 8.28 12.62 -3.82
CA ALA A 445 8.36 11.16 -3.76
C ALA A 445 7.03 10.54 -3.28
N ILE A 446 6.46 11.07 -2.19
CA ILE A 446 5.16 10.60 -1.67
C ILE A 446 4.05 10.88 -2.69
N LEU A 447 4.02 12.08 -3.27
CA LEU A 447 3.00 12.47 -4.26
C LEU A 447 3.01 11.56 -5.50
N ASN A 448 4.21 11.24 -6.01
CA ASN A 448 4.41 10.33 -7.14
C ASN A 448 3.90 8.92 -6.83
N ASP A 449 4.19 8.40 -5.64
CA ASP A 449 3.69 7.09 -5.21
C ASP A 449 2.15 7.06 -5.10
N LEU A 450 1.56 8.08 -4.49
CA LEU A 450 0.11 8.20 -4.29
C LEU A 450 -0.69 8.19 -5.59
N TYR A 451 -0.27 9.00 -6.56
CA TYR A 451 -1.03 9.20 -7.80
C TYR A 451 -0.48 8.37 -8.98
N GLY A 452 0.51 7.51 -8.73
CA GLY A 452 1.13 6.67 -9.75
C GLY A 452 1.76 7.51 -10.87
N TRP A 453 2.52 8.52 -10.47
CA TRP A 453 3.26 9.43 -11.35
C TRP A 453 4.77 9.26 -11.17
N GLN A 454 5.54 9.83 -12.09
CA GLN A 454 7.00 9.94 -12.01
C GLN A 454 7.42 11.36 -12.40
N ILE A 455 6.78 12.35 -11.77
CA ILE A 455 7.09 13.76 -11.98
C ILE A 455 8.54 14.00 -11.54
N PRO A 456 9.41 14.55 -12.42
CA PRO A 456 10.80 14.78 -12.09
C PRO A 456 10.94 15.91 -11.07
N GLY A 457 11.78 15.70 -10.06
CA GLY A 457 12.25 16.75 -9.18
C GLY A 457 13.21 17.66 -9.95
N ARG A 458 12.68 18.69 -10.61
CA ARG A 458 13.54 19.69 -11.27
C ARG A 458 14.17 20.61 -10.22
N ALA A 459 15.31 20.18 -9.68
CA ALA A 459 16.23 21.06 -8.96
C ALA A 459 17.11 21.89 -9.92
N GLU A 460 17.11 21.57 -11.22
CA GLU A 460 18.04 22.11 -12.20
C GLU A 460 17.28 22.91 -13.28
N ASN A 461 17.67 24.17 -13.49
CA ASN A 461 17.26 25.16 -14.53
C ASN A 461 16.38 26.37 -14.14
N LEU A 462 16.30 26.72 -12.86
CA LEU A 462 16.15 28.12 -12.41
C LEU A 462 17.19 28.27 -11.31
N GLY A 463 18.23 29.08 -11.54
CA GLY A 463 19.49 29.10 -10.79
C GLY A 463 19.36 28.75 -9.30
N HIS A 464 20.32 27.96 -8.81
CA HIS A 464 20.52 27.33 -7.48
C HIS A 464 19.98 28.00 -6.19
N ALA A 465 19.30 29.14 -6.24
CA ALA A 465 18.93 30.00 -5.13
C ALA A 465 17.42 30.26 -4.95
N SER A 466 16.47 29.47 -5.49
CA SER A 466 15.03 29.86 -5.42
C SER A 466 14.14 29.09 -4.43
N VAL A 467 14.37 27.79 -4.20
CA VAL A 467 13.55 26.98 -3.27
C VAL A 467 14.22 26.88 -1.89
N ASP A 468 15.53 26.64 -1.86
CA ASP A 468 16.31 26.48 -0.62
C ASP A 468 16.85 27.79 -0.04
N HIS A 469 16.59 28.92 -0.70
CA HIS A 469 17.04 30.21 -0.20
C HIS A 469 16.22 30.65 1.01
N VAL A 470 16.95 30.90 2.10
CA VAL A 470 16.43 31.44 3.35
C VAL A 470 16.65 32.95 3.33
N TYR A 471 15.55 33.69 3.42
CA TYR A 471 15.56 35.14 3.53
C TYR A 471 15.85 35.55 4.97
N ASP A 472 16.74 36.53 5.11
CA ASP A 472 16.97 37.23 6.38
C ASP A 472 15.83 38.21 6.65
N ILE A 473 15.32 38.21 7.88
CA ILE A 473 14.16 39.00 8.30
C ILE A 473 14.51 39.67 9.62
N ASP A 474 14.32 40.99 9.68
CA ASP A 474 14.59 41.76 10.89
C ASP A 474 13.75 41.22 12.07
N PRO A 475 14.34 41.02 13.27
CA PRO A 475 13.61 40.57 14.46
C PRO A 475 12.36 41.40 14.79
N ALA A 476 12.37 42.71 14.51
CA ALA A 476 11.22 43.58 14.72
C ALA A 476 10.05 43.25 13.77
N ASP A 477 10.37 42.90 12.51
CA ASP A 477 9.37 42.47 11.53
C ASP A 477 8.89 41.04 11.82
N GLU A 478 9.75 40.15 12.31
CA GLU A 478 9.37 38.77 12.66
C GLU A 478 8.23 38.71 13.67
N SER A 479 8.29 39.51 14.74
CA SER A 479 7.24 39.53 15.77
C SER A 479 5.89 39.96 15.18
N ALA A 480 5.87 41.03 14.38
CA ALA A 480 4.65 41.53 13.75
C ALA A 480 4.10 40.53 12.72
N LEU A 481 4.97 39.88 11.95
CA LEU A 481 4.60 38.85 10.98
C LEU A 481 3.95 37.64 11.64
N ARG A 482 4.51 37.17 12.77
CA ARG A 482 3.95 36.06 13.55
C ARG A 482 2.57 36.36 14.10
N GLU A 483 2.36 37.57 14.61
CA GLU A 483 1.06 38.01 15.10
C GLU A 483 0.02 38.08 13.98
N LEU A 484 0.36 38.76 12.87
CA LEU A 484 -0.54 38.92 11.74
C LEU A 484 -0.87 37.57 11.07
N ASN A 485 0.08 36.63 11.03
CA ASN A 485 -0.07 35.36 10.32
C ASN A 485 -0.24 34.15 11.26
N ALA A 486 -0.81 34.35 12.44
CA ALA A 486 -0.91 33.32 13.47
C ALA A 486 -1.64 32.04 13.00
N GLU A 487 -2.59 32.15 12.07
CA GLU A 487 -3.28 30.98 11.51
C GLU A 487 -2.38 30.20 10.56
N ASP A 488 -1.60 30.88 9.72
CA ASP A 488 -0.62 30.23 8.84
C ASP A 488 0.46 29.49 9.62
N PHE A 489 0.90 30.03 10.77
CA PHE A 489 1.85 29.33 11.65
C PHE A 489 1.24 28.06 12.25
N ARG A 490 -0.02 28.12 12.70
CA ARG A 490 -0.72 26.94 13.23
C ARG A 490 -0.91 25.88 12.14
N LEU A 491 -1.38 26.31 10.97
CA LEU A 491 -1.52 25.46 9.79
C LEU A 491 -0.20 24.79 9.41
N TYR A 492 0.90 25.56 9.35
CA TYR A 492 2.20 25.03 8.97
C TYR A 492 2.70 23.99 9.98
N GLN A 493 2.54 24.24 11.28
CA GLN A 493 2.87 23.25 12.33
C GLN A 493 2.03 21.97 12.21
N ASP A 494 0.74 22.09 11.92
CA ASP A 494 -0.14 20.94 11.72
C ASP A 494 0.27 20.14 10.47
N CYS A 495 0.59 20.82 9.37
CA CYS A 495 1.11 20.22 8.15
C CYS A 495 2.46 19.54 8.38
N GLN A 496 3.37 20.12 9.18
CA GLN A 496 4.64 19.49 9.54
C GLN A 496 4.43 18.17 10.30
N ARG A 497 3.59 18.17 11.34
CA ARG A 497 3.28 16.95 12.11
C ARG A 497 2.67 15.87 11.22
N LEU A 498 1.73 16.26 10.36
CA LEU A 498 1.08 15.35 9.42
C LEU A 498 2.07 14.79 8.38
N PHE A 499 2.94 15.63 7.85
CA PHE A 499 3.97 15.26 6.88
C PHE A 499 4.94 14.25 7.47
N GLU A 500 5.49 14.51 8.66
CA GLU A 500 6.43 13.59 9.32
C GLU A 500 5.80 12.22 9.60
N SER A 501 4.55 12.20 10.08
CA SER A 501 3.82 10.95 10.29
C SER A 501 3.65 10.14 9.00
N ARG A 502 3.32 10.80 7.88
CA ARG A 502 3.10 10.14 6.58
C ARG A 502 4.42 9.72 5.94
N LEU A 503 5.46 10.55 6.04
CA LEU A 503 6.80 10.25 5.56
C LEU A 503 7.41 9.04 6.28
N ALA A 504 7.22 8.93 7.59
CA ALA A 504 7.69 7.78 8.36
C ALA A 504 7.05 6.46 7.88
N LEU A 505 5.76 6.47 7.57
CA LEU A 505 5.04 5.32 7.01
C LEU A 505 5.49 5.00 5.58
N PHE A 506 5.61 6.03 4.74
CA PHE A 506 6.11 5.90 3.37
C PHE A 506 7.50 5.27 3.32
N ARG A 507 8.43 5.71 4.19
CA ARG A 507 9.78 5.13 4.31
C ARG A 507 9.76 3.68 4.80
N GLN A 508 8.76 3.28 5.58
CA GLN A 508 8.54 1.89 5.98
C GLN A 508 7.83 1.07 4.89
N GLY A 509 7.48 1.69 3.77
CA GLY A 509 6.69 1.08 2.73
C GLY A 509 5.26 0.76 3.18
N MET A 510 4.73 1.41 4.21
CA MET A 510 3.36 1.22 4.71
C MET A 510 2.40 2.29 4.16
N PRO A 511 1.11 1.95 3.96
CA PRO A 511 0.11 2.95 3.57
C PRO A 511 -0.14 3.94 4.72
N PHE A 512 -0.74 5.08 4.41
CA PHE A 512 -1.22 6.02 5.43
C PHE A 512 -2.71 6.33 5.25
N VAL A 513 -3.28 6.87 6.32
CA VAL A 513 -4.68 7.24 6.48
C VAL A 513 -4.83 8.75 6.53
N HIS A 514 -5.90 9.23 5.91
CA HIS A 514 -6.51 10.52 6.18
C HIS A 514 -7.50 10.34 7.30
N GLY A 515 -7.34 11.03 8.41
CA GLY A 515 -8.25 10.87 9.53
C GLY A 515 -7.99 11.87 10.64
N ALA A 516 -9.03 12.11 11.43
CA ALA A 516 -8.94 12.96 12.62
C ALA A 516 -9.98 12.53 13.65
N ILE A 517 -9.65 12.75 14.93
CA ILE A 517 -10.64 12.78 15.99
C ILE A 517 -11.47 14.06 15.85
N GLN A 518 -12.79 13.89 15.91
CA GLN A 518 -13.76 14.96 15.77
C GLN A 518 -14.37 15.33 17.13
N GLN A 519 -14.64 14.34 17.98
CA GLN A 519 -15.14 14.52 19.33
C GLN A 519 -14.46 13.51 20.26
N CYS A 520 -13.99 13.97 21.41
CA CYS A 520 -13.42 13.13 22.44
C CYS A 520 -13.91 13.59 23.81
N VAL A 521 -14.79 12.81 24.41
CA VAL A 521 -15.42 13.07 25.71
C VAL A 521 -15.37 11.79 26.56
N ALA A 522 -15.73 11.90 27.84
CA ALA A 522 -15.60 10.80 28.81
C ALA A 522 -16.29 9.51 28.38
N ASP A 523 -17.43 9.60 27.70
CA ASP A 523 -18.30 8.48 27.33
C ASP A 523 -18.09 7.99 25.88
N LYS A 524 -17.35 8.70 25.03
CA LYS A 524 -17.12 8.30 23.64
C LYS A 524 -15.98 9.04 22.95
N VAL A 525 -15.45 8.40 21.92
CA VAL A 525 -14.66 9.03 20.86
C VAL A 525 -15.33 8.86 19.50
N VAL A 526 -15.34 9.94 18.73
CA VAL A 526 -15.90 10.01 17.37
C VAL A 526 -14.87 10.64 16.46
N GLY A 527 -14.69 10.07 15.28
CA GLY A 527 -13.86 10.66 14.24
C GLY A 527 -14.22 10.13 12.87
N TRP A 528 -13.30 10.33 11.94
CA TRP A 528 -13.37 9.83 10.58
C TRP A 528 -11.98 9.39 10.10
N ALA A 529 -11.95 8.44 9.17
CA ALA A 529 -10.73 7.92 8.58
C ALA A 529 -10.98 7.25 7.22
N TRP A 530 -10.07 7.43 6.26
CA TRP A 530 -9.99 6.64 5.02
C TRP A 530 -8.54 6.43 4.57
N TRP A 531 -8.28 5.33 3.88
CA TRP A 531 -6.98 5.06 3.28
C TRP A 531 -6.70 6.00 2.10
N ALA A 532 -5.44 6.44 1.98
CA ALA A 532 -5.01 7.30 0.90
C ALA A 532 -5.16 6.66 -0.50
N ALA A 533 -4.97 5.34 -0.58
CA ALA A 533 -4.88 4.61 -1.85
C ALA A 533 -5.97 3.55 -2.08
N ASP A 534 -6.91 3.37 -1.14
CA ASP A 534 -7.84 2.23 -1.17
C ASP A 534 -9.18 2.55 -0.46
N ASP A 535 -10.24 1.81 -0.81
CA ASP A 535 -11.60 2.01 -0.28
C ASP A 535 -12.02 0.99 0.78
N SER A 536 -11.08 0.21 1.31
CA SER A 536 -11.30 -0.60 2.50
C SER A 536 -11.61 0.31 3.70
N PRO A 537 -12.47 -0.11 4.63
CA PRO A 537 -12.65 0.61 5.88
C PRO A 537 -11.39 0.56 6.75
N VAL A 538 -11.08 1.66 7.42
CA VAL A 538 -9.93 1.75 8.33
C VAL A 538 -10.29 1.11 9.66
N GLU A 539 -9.56 0.07 10.06
CA GLU A 539 -9.68 -0.51 11.41
C GLU A 539 -8.84 0.31 12.40
N ILE A 540 -9.45 0.79 13.48
CA ILE A 540 -8.86 1.74 14.43
C ILE A 540 -8.85 1.13 15.83
N GLU A 541 -7.69 1.18 16.48
CA GLU A 541 -7.52 0.88 17.89
C GLU A 541 -7.63 2.16 18.72
N VAL A 542 -8.40 2.11 19.80
CA VAL A 542 -8.56 3.24 20.72
C VAL A 542 -7.82 2.95 22.00
N TRP A 543 -6.91 3.86 22.36
CA TRP A 543 -6.03 3.78 23.51
C TRP A 543 -6.37 4.91 24.49
N VAL A 544 -6.38 4.60 25.79
CA VAL A 544 -6.56 5.57 26.88
C VAL A 544 -5.38 5.41 27.82
N ASN A 545 -4.57 6.47 28.00
CA ASN A 545 -3.35 6.46 28.81
C ASN A 545 -2.44 5.26 28.49
N ASP A 546 -2.23 5.01 27.19
CA ASP A 546 -1.41 3.91 26.65
C ASP A 546 -1.91 2.49 26.97
N ARG A 547 -3.16 2.36 27.42
CA ARG A 547 -3.89 1.09 27.48
C ARG A 547 -4.91 1.01 26.35
N LYS A 548 -4.84 -0.07 25.55
CA LYS A 548 -5.83 -0.36 24.52
C LYS A 548 -7.19 -0.69 25.16
N ILE A 549 -8.22 0.07 24.81
CA ILE A 549 -9.58 -0.09 25.33
C ILE A 549 -10.46 -0.85 24.36
N GLY A 550 -10.26 -0.69 23.05
CA GLY A 550 -11.08 -1.38 22.07
C GLY A 550 -10.66 -1.09 20.63
N ARG A 551 -11.51 -1.57 19.71
CA ARG A 551 -11.37 -1.34 18.27
C ARG A 551 -12.70 -0.92 17.66
N THR A 552 -12.63 -0.12 16.61
CA THR A 552 -13.78 0.30 15.80
C THR A 552 -13.38 0.34 14.34
N LEU A 553 -14.38 0.27 13.47
CA LEU A 553 -14.21 0.39 12.04
C LEU A 553 -14.71 1.75 11.55
N ALA A 554 -13.97 2.40 10.66
CA ALA A 554 -14.38 3.64 10.01
C ALA A 554 -15.33 3.35 8.84
N ASN A 555 -16.57 2.97 9.13
CA ASN A 555 -17.57 2.56 8.13
C ASN A 555 -18.94 3.24 8.31
N ALA A 556 -19.08 4.19 9.23
CA ALA A 556 -20.32 4.94 9.42
C ALA A 556 -20.38 6.15 8.49
N LEU A 557 -21.58 6.55 8.06
CA LEU A 557 -21.76 7.74 7.25
C LEU A 557 -21.31 9.02 8.00
N ARG A 558 -20.66 9.94 7.28
CA ARG A 558 -20.36 11.31 7.70
C ARG A 558 -20.99 12.30 6.71
N PRO A 559 -22.23 12.75 6.96
CA PRO A 559 -22.97 13.58 6.01
C PRO A 559 -22.21 14.83 5.55
N GLY A 560 -21.55 15.54 6.48
CA GLY A 560 -20.74 16.73 6.15
C GLY A 560 -19.56 16.46 5.21
N MET A 561 -19.16 15.21 5.02
CA MET A 561 -18.09 14.80 4.10
C MET A 561 -18.61 14.41 2.71
N LEU A 562 -19.92 14.23 2.53
CA LEU A 562 -20.53 14.01 1.21
C LEU A 562 -20.29 15.19 0.29
N ARG A 563 -20.45 16.42 0.82
CA ARG A 563 -20.25 17.67 0.06
C ARG A 563 -18.84 17.82 -0.49
N TRP A 564 -17.89 17.05 0.02
CA TRP A 564 -16.48 17.11 -0.32
C TRP A 564 -16.01 15.93 -1.16
N GLY A 565 -16.93 15.07 -1.61
CA GLY A 565 -16.58 13.88 -2.37
C GLY A 565 -15.64 12.95 -1.60
N ALA A 566 -15.84 12.82 -0.28
CA ALA A 566 -15.04 11.88 0.51
C ALA A 566 -15.21 10.45 -0.03
N PRO A 567 -14.15 9.62 0.03
CA PRO A 567 -14.20 8.25 -0.48
C PRO A 567 -15.31 7.42 0.16
N ARG A 568 -15.64 6.28 -0.48
CA ARG A 568 -16.64 5.33 0.01
C ARG A 568 -18.01 5.96 0.26
N GLY A 569 -18.39 6.96 -0.53
CA GLY A 569 -19.64 7.71 -0.33
C GLY A 569 -19.75 8.32 1.07
N ALA A 570 -18.63 8.77 1.64
CA ALA A 570 -18.52 9.31 3.00
C ALA A 570 -18.83 8.32 4.14
N TYR A 571 -18.85 7.00 3.91
CA TYR A 571 -18.89 5.98 4.96
C TYR A 571 -17.52 5.80 5.63
N VAL A 572 -16.99 6.89 6.19
CA VAL A 572 -15.62 7.00 6.72
C VAL A 572 -15.60 7.28 8.22
N GLY A 573 -16.74 7.31 8.87
CA GLY A 573 -16.90 7.63 10.28
C GLY A 573 -16.64 6.45 11.21
N PHE A 574 -16.02 6.72 12.36
CA PHE A 574 -15.91 5.76 13.45
C PHE A 574 -16.46 6.31 14.78
N HIS A 575 -16.89 5.42 15.66
CA HIS A 575 -17.39 5.74 16.99
C HIS A 575 -17.08 4.58 17.94
N LEU A 576 -16.53 4.89 19.11
CA LEU A 576 -16.34 3.91 20.18
C LEU A 576 -16.81 4.51 21.52
N PRO A 577 -17.72 3.84 22.26
CA PRO A 577 -18.02 4.19 23.64
C PRO A 577 -16.76 4.10 24.51
N LEU A 578 -16.62 5.03 25.46
CA LEU A 578 -15.51 5.10 26.40
C LEU A 578 -16.01 5.12 27.84
N GLN A 579 -15.11 4.78 28.76
CA GLN A 579 -15.26 4.99 30.20
C GLN A 579 -14.01 5.75 30.69
N ALA A 580 -13.78 6.92 30.12
CA ALA A 580 -12.61 7.77 30.43
C ALA A 580 -12.99 8.83 31.46
N VAL A 581 -11.99 9.33 32.20
CA VAL A 581 -12.15 10.43 33.14
C VAL A 581 -11.50 11.71 32.62
N PRO A 582 -11.95 12.90 33.05
CA PRO A 582 -11.33 14.14 32.63
C PRO A 582 -9.83 14.18 32.98
N GLY A 583 -9.01 14.53 32.00
CA GLY A 583 -7.55 14.48 32.09
C GLY A 583 -6.93 13.27 31.41
N ASP A 584 -7.69 12.20 31.18
CA ASP A 584 -7.24 11.05 30.38
C ASP A 584 -6.85 11.47 28.97
N ILE A 585 -5.90 10.74 28.40
CA ILE A 585 -5.44 10.98 27.04
C ILE A 585 -5.91 9.84 26.14
N VAL A 586 -6.79 10.18 25.19
CA VAL A 586 -7.28 9.27 24.15
C VAL A 586 -6.43 9.41 22.90
N ASP A 587 -5.99 8.29 22.35
CA ASP A 587 -5.25 8.19 21.11
C ASP A 587 -5.92 7.15 20.20
N CYS A 588 -6.32 7.55 19.00
CA CYS A 588 -6.89 6.66 18.00
C CYS A 588 -5.80 6.28 17.01
N ARG A 589 -5.40 5.01 16.98
CA ARG A 589 -4.32 4.50 16.14
C ARG A 589 -4.87 3.58 15.06
N VAL A 590 -4.37 3.69 13.84
CA VAL A 590 -4.70 2.75 12.75
C VAL A 590 -4.12 1.37 13.09
N THR A 591 -4.92 0.32 13.03
CA THR A 591 -4.52 -1.03 13.46
C THR A 591 -3.31 -1.54 12.68
N LEU A 592 -3.35 -1.41 11.35
CA LEU A 592 -2.29 -1.90 10.45
C LEU A 592 -0.96 -1.16 10.62
N THR A 593 -0.99 0.17 10.78
CA THR A 593 0.20 1.02 10.63
C THR A 593 0.61 1.71 11.92
N GLN A 594 -0.21 1.62 12.97
CA GLN A 594 -0.09 2.34 14.22
C GLN A 594 -0.04 3.87 14.08
N GLN A 595 -0.42 4.40 12.91
CA GLN A 595 -0.55 5.83 12.67
C GLN A 595 -1.58 6.44 13.65
N SER A 596 -1.18 7.46 14.42
CA SER A 596 -2.13 8.22 15.23
C SER A 596 -2.99 9.12 14.36
N LEU A 597 -4.30 9.09 14.58
CA LEU A 597 -5.30 10.01 14.02
C LEU A 597 -5.51 11.24 14.91
N GLY A 598 -4.74 11.36 15.99
CA GLY A 598 -4.84 12.45 16.96
C GLY A 598 -4.82 11.96 18.40
N ARG A 599 -4.24 12.79 19.26
CA ARG A 599 -4.18 12.57 20.71
C ARG A 599 -4.94 13.69 21.42
N HIS A 600 -6.01 13.35 22.13
CA HIS A 600 -6.91 14.31 22.75
C HIS A 600 -7.01 14.07 24.26
N ARG A 601 -6.90 15.15 25.04
CA ARG A 601 -7.18 15.11 26.47
C ARG A 601 -8.68 15.21 26.70
N VAL A 602 -9.26 14.27 27.44
CA VAL A 602 -10.68 14.28 27.80
C VAL A 602 -10.98 15.51 28.65
N ALA A 603 -11.90 16.35 28.16
CA ALA A 603 -12.32 17.56 28.86
C ALA A 603 -13.27 17.24 30.04
N ARG A 604 -13.31 18.13 31.05
CA ARG A 604 -14.20 18.08 32.24
C ARG A 604 -15.68 18.37 31.94
N THR A 605 -16.17 18.03 30.74
CA THR A 605 -17.43 18.48 30.12
C THR A 605 -17.41 19.94 29.65
N ALA A 606 -17.38 20.13 28.32
CA ALA A 606 -17.98 21.26 27.62
C ALA A 606 -18.04 20.89 26.11
N SER A 607 -19.22 20.93 25.53
CA SER A 607 -19.43 20.84 24.09
C SER A 607 -18.76 22.02 23.38
N LEU A 608 -17.75 21.77 22.54
CA LEU A 608 -17.21 22.70 21.54
C LEU A 608 -16.61 21.82 20.41
N GLN A 609 -16.90 21.95 19.12
CA GLN A 609 -17.64 22.92 18.30
C GLN A 609 -18.70 22.18 17.44
N PRO A 610 -19.77 22.84 16.98
CA PRO A 610 -20.72 22.26 16.03
C PRO A 610 -20.04 21.85 14.71
N VAL A 611 -20.57 20.76 14.15
CA VAL A 611 -19.94 19.87 13.18
C VAL A 611 -20.10 20.33 11.73
N LEU A 612 -20.44 21.59 11.47
CA LEU A 612 -21.29 22.01 10.35
C LEU A 612 -22.75 21.90 10.79
N GLU A 613 -23.37 23.05 11.09
CA GLU A 613 -24.82 23.22 10.88
C GLU A 613 -25.05 23.47 9.36
N PRO A 614 -26.27 23.24 8.85
CA PRO A 614 -26.58 22.68 7.51
C PRO A 614 -25.77 23.17 6.31
#